data_AF-A0A4S4GHL4-F1
#
_entry.id   AF-A0A4S4GHL4-F1
#
_cell.length_a   1.000
_cell.length_b   1.000
_cell.length_c   1.000
_cell.angle_alpha   90.00
_cell.angle_beta   90.00
_cell.angle_gamma   90.00
#
_symmetry.space_group_name_H-M   'P 1'
#
loop_
_entity.id
_entity.type
_entity.pdbx_description
1 polymer ?
#
loop_
_entity_poly.entity_id
_entity_poly.type
_entity_poly.pdbx_seq_one_letter_code
_entity_poly.pdbx_strand_id
1 'polypeptide(L)'
;MPPMQSQPLYHRPKTPEYNIICPTSLLYKIHVMARKQQTYCSYFDYQAAPEGLTTQTAPYAGGMETYRRNELPGRDSGIMSVIIVVMLLVIFNMRHHKRFFVQIWHGLTNVRPRLNAFDDHTLNETRMVLALNLLACMSEAMMFISILPVIGISTQPSRALHAMLALMLMFSIYIVAQYTVYWIIGFVFASRTLRRQWISGFTSVQSFLGLTITLPALAAMFYPEHAAIFATAGAICYICWRIVFIVKGFRIFFHNYFSLVYFILYLCSVEIIPLLLLYRSSIIICNSLN
;
A
#
# COMPACT_ATOMS: atom_id res chain seq x y z
N MET A 1 -18.01 0.48 81.82
CA MET A 1 -18.12 1.86 81.29
C MET A 1 -16.88 2.60 81.75
N PRO A 2 -16.06 3.21 80.87
CA PRO A 2 -16.47 4.14 79.81
C PRO A 2 -16.07 3.68 78.38
N PRO A 3 -16.37 4.48 77.33
CA PRO A 3 -16.67 4.00 75.98
C PRO A 3 -15.59 4.26 74.92
N MET A 4 -15.85 3.66 73.75
CA MET A 4 -15.35 3.95 72.40
C MET A 4 -14.85 5.39 72.19
N GLN A 5 -13.59 5.52 71.76
CA GLN A 5 -13.14 6.65 70.96
C GLN A 5 -13.12 6.25 69.49
N SER A 6 -14.05 6.86 68.76
CA SER A 6 -14.11 6.94 67.31
C SER A 6 -13.04 7.87 66.77
N GLN A 7 -12.42 7.51 65.63
CA GLN A 7 -12.07 8.33 64.45
C GLN A 7 -10.91 7.71 63.64
N PRO A 8 -10.70 8.07 62.35
CA PRO A 8 -11.47 9.02 61.54
C PRO A 8 -12.06 8.44 60.24
N LEU A 9 -13.13 9.12 59.83
CA LEU A 9 -13.76 9.11 58.51
C LEU A 9 -12.71 9.38 57.42
N TYR A 10 -12.47 8.43 56.50
CA TYR A 10 -11.65 8.70 55.32
C TYR A 10 -12.42 9.64 54.37
N HIS A 11 -11.88 10.85 54.21
CA HIS A 11 -12.40 11.89 53.33
C HIS A 11 -12.49 11.41 51.88
N ARG A 12 -13.70 11.44 51.30
CA ARG A 12 -13.93 11.27 49.87
C ARG A 12 -13.25 12.45 49.13
N PRO A 13 -12.28 12.23 48.22
CA PRO A 13 -11.76 13.33 47.41
C PRO A 13 -12.85 13.82 46.45
N LYS A 14 -13.07 15.14 46.42
CA LYS A 14 -13.96 15.82 45.48
C LYS A 14 -13.43 15.60 44.06
N THR A 15 -14.26 15.07 43.18
CA THR A 15 -14.01 15.02 41.73
C THR A 15 -13.90 16.44 41.18
N PRO A 16 -12.84 16.81 40.43
CA PRO A 16 -12.85 18.07 39.72
C PRO A 16 -13.85 18.00 38.57
N GLU A 17 -14.84 18.87 38.60
CA GLU A 17 -15.81 19.10 37.55
C GLU A 17 -15.14 19.93 36.44
N TYR A 18 -14.59 19.26 35.42
CA TYR A 18 -14.06 19.95 34.24
C TYR A 18 -15.18 20.21 33.24
N ASN A 19 -15.74 21.41 33.32
CA ASN A 19 -16.62 21.99 32.31
C ASN A 19 -15.76 22.46 31.11
N ILE A 20 -15.60 21.61 30.10
CA ILE A 20 -14.90 21.97 28.85
C ILE A 20 -15.93 22.40 27.82
N ILE A 21 -16.04 23.72 27.63
CA ILE A 21 -16.75 24.35 26.53
C ILE A 21 -16.04 23.96 25.22
N CYS A 22 -16.82 23.39 24.29
CA CYS A 22 -16.36 22.70 23.08
C CYS A 22 -16.36 23.64 21.85
N PRO A 23 -15.25 23.74 21.08
CA PRO A 23 -15.30 24.20 19.71
C PRO A 23 -15.26 23.01 18.72
N THR A 24 -16.34 22.87 17.96
CA THR A 24 -16.43 22.36 16.56
C THR A 24 -15.80 20.99 16.19
N SER A 25 -16.52 19.92 16.55
CA SER A 25 -17.24 18.96 15.65
C SER A 25 -16.58 18.02 14.62
N LEU A 26 -15.27 17.96 14.36
CA LEU A 26 -14.72 16.89 13.47
C LEU A 26 -13.52 16.11 14.03
N LEU A 27 -12.53 16.79 14.62
CA LEU A 27 -11.35 16.14 15.19
C LEU A 27 -11.66 15.28 16.43
N TYR A 28 -12.64 15.69 17.24
CA TYR A 28 -13.08 14.91 18.41
C TYR A 28 -13.72 13.58 18.03
N LYS A 29 -14.49 13.51 16.94
CA LYS A 29 -15.08 12.24 16.48
C LYS A 29 -14.00 11.23 16.07
N ILE A 30 -12.93 11.70 15.42
CA ILE A 30 -11.79 10.86 15.03
C ILE A 30 -11.02 10.41 16.29
N HIS A 31 -10.78 11.31 17.25
CA HIS A 31 -10.07 10.98 18.48
C HIS A 31 -10.87 10.08 19.45
N VAL A 32 -12.20 10.20 19.49
CA VAL A 32 -13.06 9.35 20.34
C VAL A 32 -13.34 7.99 19.72
N MET A 33 -13.38 7.87 18.38
CA MET A 33 -13.43 6.56 17.75
C MET A 33 -12.12 5.79 17.91
N ALA A 34 -10.96 6.46 17.86
CA ALA A 34 -9.67 5.84 18.19
C ALA A 34 -9.59 5.39 19.68
N ARG A 35 -10.22 6.14 20.60
CA ARG A 35 -10.21 5.82 22.04
C ARG A 35 -11.14 4.66 22.43
N LYS A 36 -12.15 4.32 21.63
CA LYS A 36 -13.09 3.23 21.94
C LYS A 36 -12.45 1.83 21.90
N GLN A 37 -11.26 1.68 21.30
CA GLN A 37 -10.56 0.41 21.19
C GLN A 37 -9.53 0.18 22.31
N GLN A 38 -9.26 1.16 23.17
CA GLN A 38 -8.14 1.08 24.11
C GLN A 38 -8.57 1.41 25.53
N THR A 39 -8.38 0.42 26.41
CA THR A 39 -8.42 0.48 27.88
C THR A 39 -9.77 0.16 28.54
N TYR A 40 -10.14 -1.13 28.52
CA TYR A 40 -10.76 -1.73 29.71
C TYR A 40 -9.64 -2.44 30.49
N CYS A 41 -8.98 -1.71 31.39
CA CYS A 41 -8.29 -2.35 32.51
C CYS A 41 -9.38 -2.65 33.54
N SER A 42 -9.86 -3.90 33.56
CA SER A 42 -10.69 -4.36 34.66
C SER A 42 -9.81 -4.39 35.91
N TYR A 43 -10.06 -3.51 36.87
CA TYR A 43 -9.48 -3.64 38.20
C TYR A 43 -10.06 -4.93 38.82
N PHE A 44 -9.18 -5.84 39.21
CA PHE A 44 -9.56 -7.08 39.86
C PHE A 44 -9.95 -6.75 41.31
N ASP A 45 -11.24 -6.88 41.65
CA ASP A 45 -11.71 -6.74 43.02
C ASP A 45 -11.19 -7.93 43.85
N TYR A 46 -10.33 -7.68 44.82
CA TYR A 46 -9.91 -8.68 45.80
C TYR A 46 -11.03 -8.86 46.84
N GLN A 47 -11.87 -9.88 46.67
CA GLN A 47 -12.69 -10.40 47.76
C GLN A 47 -11.80 -11.26 48.66
N ALA A 48 -11.55 -10.81 49.89
CA ALA A 48 -10.83 -11.57 50.91
C ALA A 48 -11.61 -12.87 51.21
N ALA A 49 -10.96 -14.02 50.96
CA ALA A 49 -11.51 -15.34 51.28
C ALA A 49 -11.34 -15.64 52.79
N PRO A 50 -12.29 -16.33 53.43
CA PRO A 50 -12.21 -16.68 54.84
C PRO A 50 -11.12 -17.73 55.09
N GLU A 51 -10.50 -17.65 56.26
CA GLU A 51 -9.41 -18.52 56.71
C GLU A 51 -9.86 -19.99 56.76
N GLY A 52 -9.26 -20.83 55.90
CA GLY A 52 -9.45 -22.28 55.97
C GLY A 52 -9.23 -22.99 54.63
N LEU A 53 -8.09 -23.66 54.51
CA LEU A 53 -7.74 -24.65 53.48
C LEU A 53 -7.63 -24.13 52.03
N THR A 54 -6.50 -23.46 51.74
CA THR A 54 -6.13 -23.08 50.37
C THR A 54 -5.61 -24.28 49.58
N THR A 55 -6.49 -24.98 48.87
CA THR A 55 -6.13 -25.64 47.60
C THR A 55 -6.20 -24.61 46.47
N GLN A 56 -5.69 -23.40 46.71
CA GLN A 56 -5.63 -22.35 45.72
C GLN A 56 -4.26 -22.42 45.06
N THR A 57 -4.22 -22.89 43.83
CA THR A 57 -3.06 -22.73 42.96
C THR A 57 -2.64 -21.27 43.03
N ALA A 58 -1.37 -21.03 43.34
CA ALA A 58 -0.85 -19.68 43.53
C ALA A 58 -1.23 -18.78 42.34
N PRO A 59 -1.45 -17.47 42.52
CA PRO A 59 -1.89 -16.59 41.44
C PRO A 59 -0.93 -16.51 40.25
N TYR A 60 0.34 -16.95 40.40
CA TYR A 60 1.30 -17.12 39.31
C TYR A 60 1.20 -18.49 38.58
N ALA A 61 0.44 -19.44 39.12
CA ALA A 61 0.21 -20.77 38.55
C ALA A 61 -0.95 -20.79 37.53
N GLY A 62 -1.78 -19.73 37.50
CA GLY A 62 -2.69 -19.46 36.41
C GLY A 62 -1.98 -18.65 35.32
N GLY A 63 -1.90 -19.18 34.10
CA GLY A 63 -1.42 -18.41 32.95
C GLY A 63 -2.34 -17.21 32.71
N MET A 64 -1.76 -16.07 32.29
CA MET A 64 -2.57 -14.93 31.86
C MET A 64 -3.43 -15.33 30.66
N GLU A 65 -4.69 -14.90 30.64
CA GLU A 65 -5.54 -15.10 29.48
C GLU A 65 -4.85 -14.56 28.22
N THR A 66 -4.85 -15.36 27.16
CA THR A 66 -4.23 -14.97 25.90
C THR A 66 -5.05 -13.84 25.29
N TYR A 67 -4.53 -12.62 25.36
CA TYR A 67 -5.13 -11.50 24.64
C TYR A 67 -5.00 -11.75 23.14
N ARG A 68 -6.13 -11.98 22.45
CA ARG A 68 -6.15 -12.08 20.98
C ARG A 68 -5.66 -10.75 20.43
N ARG A 69 -4.44 -10.75 19.90
CA ARG A 69 -3.83 -9.56 19.32
C ARG A 69 -4.61 -9.18 18.07
N ASN A 70 -4.89 -7.88 17.86
CA ASN A 70 -5.51 -7.42 16.62
C ASN A 70 -4.68 -7.90 15.43
N GLU A 71 -5.34 -8.55 14.47
CA GLU A 71 -4.70 -9.04 13.26
C GLU A 71 -4.49 -7.86 12.30
N LEU A 72 -3.26 -7.37 12.23
CA LEU A 72 -2.89 -6.39 11.21
C LEU A 72 -2.66 -7.13 9.89
N PRO A 73 -3.06 -6.55 8.74
CA PRO A 73 -2.78 -7.14 7.42
C PRO A 73 -1.29 -7.48 7.24
N GLY A 74 -0.39 -6.61 7.72
CA GLY A 74 1.06 -6.81 7.64
C GLY A 74 1.63 -7.95 8.49
N ARG A 75 0.80 -8.65 9.29
CA ARG A 75 1.27 -9.75 10.15
C ARG A 75 0.74 -11.13 9.74
N ASP A 76 0.00 -11.20 8.64
CA ASP A 76 -0.35 -12.47 8.02
C ASP A 76 0.91 -13.12 7.42
N SER A 77 1.23 -14.34 7.89
CA SER A 77 2.35 -15.15 7.42
C SER A 77 2.33 -15.35 5.90
N GLY A 78 1.13 -15.49 5.31
CA GLY A 78 0.98 -15.68 3.87
C GLY A 78 1.40 -14.43 3.10
N ILE A 79 0.95 -13.25 3.53
CA ILE A 79 1.30 -11.99 2.85
C ILE A 79 2.81 -11.73 2.97
N MET A 80 3.38 -11.93 4.16
CA MET A 80 4.81 -11.77 4.38
C MET A 80 5.63 -12.71 3.51
N SER A 81 5.17 -13.96 3.33
CA SER A 81 5.84 -14.91 2.43
C SER A 81 5.88 -14.41 0.98
N VAL A 82 4.77 -13.87 0.47
CA VAL A 82 4.69 -13.31 -0.89
C VAL A 82 5.63 -12.11 -1.04
N ILE A 83 5.63 -11.20 -0.06
CA ILE A 83 6.53 -10.03 -0.06
C ILE A 83 7.99 -10.46 -0.11
N ILE A 84 8.39 -11.41 0.74
CA ILE A 84 9.76 -11.92 0.80
C ILE A 84 10.14 -12.57 -0.54
N VAL A 85 9.27 -13.42 -1.10
CA VAL A 85 9.54 -14.11 -2.38
C VAL A 85 9.74 -13.11 -3.52
N VAL A 86 8.85 -12.12 -3.66
CA VAL A 86 8.96 -11.11 -4.72
C VAL A 86 10.20 -10.23 -4.53
N MET A 87 10.51 -9.84 -3.28
CA MET A 87 11.73 -9.08 -2.98
C MET A 87 13.00 -9.86 -3.31
N LEU A 88 13.08 -11.14 -2.90
CA LEU A 88 14.21 -11.99 -3.21
C LEU A 88 14.37 -12.20 -4.71
N LEU A 89 13.26 -12.34 -5.44
CA LEU A 89 13.26 -12.43 -6.89
C LEU A 89 13.88 -11.17 -7.50
N VAL A 90 13.47 -9.98 -7.06
CA VAL A 90 14.06 -8.71 -7.54
C VAL A 90 15.54 -8.61 -7.20
N ILE A 91 15.92 -8.89 -5.95
CA ILE A 91 17.33 -8.82 -5.48
C ILE A 91 18.21 -9.78 -6.28
N PHE A 92 17.76 -11.02 -6.49
CA PHE A 92 18.50 -12.03 -7.22
C PHE A 92 18.72 -11.63 -8.68
N ASN A 93 17.68 -11.09 -9.34
CA ASN A 93 17.81 -10.58 -10.72
C ASN A 93 18.67 -9.30 -10.78
N MET A 94 18.66 -8.46 -9.73
CA MET A 94 19.47 -7.23 -9.66
C MET A 94 20.97 -7.48 -9.45
N ARG A 95 21.34 -8.53 -8.68
CA ARG A 95 22.73 -8.78 -8.22
C ARG A 95 23.75 -8.80 -9.35
N HIS A 96 23.38 -9.29 -10.53
CA HIS A 96 24.30 -9.45 -11.65
C HIS A 96 24.33 -8.26 -12.64
N HIS A 97 23.42 -7.26 -12.54
CA HIS A 97 23.16 -6.35 -13.67
C HIS A 97 23.03 -4.86 -13.30
N LYS A 98 24.08 -4.27 -12.72
CA LYS A 98 24.13 -2.81 -12.47
C LYS A 98 23.93 -1.95 -13.74
N ARG A 99 24.31 -2.48 -14.92
CA ARG A 99 24.11 -1.82 -16.22
C ARG A 99 22.63 -1.60 -16.56
N PHE A 100 21.73 -2.41 -16.00
CA PHE A 100 20.31 -2.30 -16.27
C PHE A 100 19.68 -1.01 -15.71
N PHE A 101 20.12 -0.53 -14.54
CA PHE A 101 19.65 0.76 -14.03
C PHE A 101 20.06 1.92 -14.93
N VAL A 102 21.26 1.83 -15.51
CA VAL A 102 21.75 2.80 -16.49
C VAL A 102 20.90 2.73 -17.76
N GLN A 103 20.51 1.53 -18.20
CA GLN A 103 19.62 1.33 -19.35
C GLN A 103 18.22 1.89 -19.11
N ILE A 104 17.57 1.58 -17.98
CA ILE A 104 16.26 2.14 -17.60
C ILE A 104 16.34 3.66 -17.47
N TRP A 105 17.38 4.19 -16.84
CA TRP A 105 17.59 5.63 -16.71
C TRP A 105 17.72 6.30 -18.08
N HIS A 106 18.52 5.72 -18.97
CA HIS A 106 18.59 6.15 -20.36
C HIS A 106 17.25 5.99 -21.10
N GLY A 107 16.47 4.97 -20.76
CA GLY A 107 15.10 4.78 -21.22
C GLY A 107 14.18 5.93 -20.85
N LEU A 108 14.43 6.64 -19.75
CA LEU A 108 13.73 7.89 -19.39
C LEU A 108 14.29 9.11 -20.13
N THR A 109 15.61 9.31 -20.11
CA THR A 109 16.23 10.58 -20.54
C THR A 109 16.51 10.68 -22.04
N ASN A 110 16.85 9.57 -22.68
CA ASN A 110 17.27 9.58 -24.08
C ASN A 110 16.05 9.58 -25.01
N VAL A 111 16.10 10.47 -26.00
CA VAL A 111 15.14 10.59 -27.11
C VAL A 111 15.83 10.43 -28.47
N ARG A 112 17.17 10.36 -28.49
CA ARG A 112 17.93 10.10 -29.72
C ARG A 112 18.11 8.59 -29.94
N PRO A 113 17.75 8.05 -31.13
CA PRO A 113 18.03 6.66 -31.44
C PRO A 113 19.53 6.43 -31.50
N ARG A 114 20.07 5.59 -30.62
CA ARG A 114 21.34 4.91 -30.85
C ARG A 114 20.98 3.49 -31.22
N LEU A 115 20.87 3.20 -32.51
CA LEU A 115 20.68 1.83 -32.98
C LEU A 115 22.03 1.13 -32.78
N ASN A 116 22.21 0.45 -31.65
CA ASN A 116 23.24 -0.57 -31.59
C ASN A 116 22.72 -1.74 -32.42
N ALA A 117 23.33 -2.00 -33.57
CA ALA A 117 22.95 -3.11 -34.46
C ALA A 117 23.11 -4.50 -33.81
N PHE A 118 23.73 -4.56 -32.63
CA PHE A 118 23.95 -5.75 -31.80
C PHE A 118 23.17 -5.70 -30.46
N ASP A 119 22.12 -4.89 -30.38
CA ASP A 119 21.26 -4.82 -29.18
C ASP A 119 20.30 -6.02 -29.16
N ASP A 120 20.86 -7.22 -28.98
CA ASP A 120 20.11 -8.44 -28.72
C ASP A 120 19.44 -8.32 -27.35
N HIS A 121 18.11 -8.38 -27.35
CA HIS A 121 17.30 -8.53 -26.13
C HIS A 121 17.70 -9.83 -25.45
N THR A 122 18.66 -9.73 -24.54
CA THR A 122 19.16 -10.89 -23.81
C THR A 122 18.03 -11.34 -22.89
N LEU A 123 17.73 -12.65 -22.85
CA LEU A 123 16.70 -13.26 -21.98
C LEU A 123 16.78 -12.81 -20.51
N ASN A 124 17.93 -12.29 -20.11
CA ASN A 124 18.17 -11.76 -18.79
C ASN A 124 17.60 -10.34 -18.56
N GLU A 125 17.54 -9.49 -19.58
CA GLU A 125 16.91 -8.16 -19.50
C GLU A 125 15.39 -8.28 -19.31
N THR A 126 14.76 -9.20 -20.05
CA THR A 126 13.32 -9.47 -19.94
C THR A 126 12.95 -10.05 -18.58
N ARG A 127 13.78 -10.93 -18.01
CA ARG A 127 13.59 -11.45 -16.64
C ARG A 127 13.62 -10.34 -15.59
N MET A 128 14.50 -9.36 -15.74
CA MET A 128 14.60 -8.23 -14.81
C MET A 128 13.40 -7.29 -14.92
N VAL A 129 12.95 -6.99 -16.15
CA VAL A 129 11.72 -6.23 -16.38
C VAL A 129 10.52 -6.96 -15.78
N LEU A 130 10.42 -8.27 -15.97
CA LEU A 130 9.34 -9.08 -15.39
C LEU A 130 9.36 -9.00 -13.86
N ALA A 131 10.53 -9.16 -13.23
CA ALA A 131 10.70 -9.04 -11.78
C ALA A 131 10.21 -7.69 -11.24
N LEU A 132 10.56 -6.59 -11.91
CA LEU A 132 10.17 -5.24 -11.49
C LEU A 132 8.69 -4.95 -11.73
N ASN A 133 8.09 -5.50 -12.79
CA ASN A 133 6.65 -5.42 -12.99
C ASN A 133 5.89 -6.22 -11.90
N LEU A 134 6.37 -7.41 -11.53
CA LEU A 134 5.79 -8.17 -10.42
C LEU A 134 5.88 -7.41 -9.10
N LEU A 135 7.02 -6.75 -8.85
CA LEU A 135 7.17 -5.87 -7.70
C LEU A 135 6.17 -4.72 -7.73
N ALA A 136 5.99 -4.07 -8.89
CA ALA A 136 5.00 -3.02 -9.06
C ALA A 136 3.58 -3.52 -8.75
N CYS A 137 3.16 -4.66 -9.32
CA CYS A 137 1.85 -5.26 -9.04
C CYS A 137 1.63 -5.55 -7.56
N MET A 138 2.64 -6.12 -6.89
CA MET A 138 2.57 -6.41 -5.46
C MET A 138 2.43 -5.13 -4.65
N SER A 139 3.25 -4.11 -4.95
CA SER A 139 3.23 -2.84 -4.23
C SER A 139 1.93 -2.05 -4.42
N GLU A 140 1.35 -2.06 -5.63
CA GLU A 140 0.04 -1.45 -5.90
C GLU A 140 -1.09 -2.20 -5.17
N ALA A 141 -1.07 -3.54 -5.16
CA ALA A 141 -2.04 -4.35 -4.42
C ALA A 141 -1.97 -4.10 -2.91
N MET A 142 -0.76 -4.02 -2.34
CA MET A 142 -0.56 -3.69 -0.92
C MET A 142 -1.08 -2.30 -0.58
N MET A 143 -0.81 -1.31 -1.44
CA MET A 143 -1.31 0.05 -1.26
C MET A 143 -2.85 0.07 -1.24
N PHE A 144 -3.45 -0.67 -2.17
CA PHE A 144 -4.90 -0.75 -2.29
C PHE A 144 -5.54 -1.39 -1.07
N ILE A 145 -4.99 -2.51 -0.58
CA ILE A 145 -5.49 -3.15 0.66
C ILE A 145 -5.38 -2.21 1.85
N SER A 146 -4.30 -1.45 1.95
CA SER A 146 -4.06 -0.56 3.09
C SER A 146 -5.04 0.63 3.12
N ILE A 147 -5.64 1.01 1.99
CA ILE A 147 -6.63 2.10 1.93
C ILE A 147 -8.09 1.64 2.13
N LEU A 148 -8.39 0.34 1.92
CA LEU A 148 -9.76 -0.19 2.09
C LEU A 148 -10.37 0.14 3.48
N PRO A 149 -9.66 -0.02 4.61
CA PRO A 149 -10.22 0.31 5.92
C PRO A 149 -10.49 1.82 6.08
N VAL A 150 -9.69 2.67 5.43
CA VAL A 150 -9.85 4.14 5.46
C VAL A 150 -11.14 4.57 4.77
N ILE A 151 -11.56 3.85 3.73
CA ILE A 151 -12.83 4.10 3.01
C ILE A 151 -14.03 3.34 3.62
N GLY A 152 -13.85 2.68 4.77
CA GLY A 152 -14.91 1.96 5.49
C GLY A 152 -15.18 0.53 5.00
N ILE A 153 -14.31 -0.02 4.15
CA ILE A 153 -14.40 -1.41 3.68
C ILE A 153 -13.43 -2.25 4.50
N SER A 154 -13.97 -3.11 5.37
CA SER A 154 -13.15 -4.01 6.18
C SER A 154 -13.06 -5.37 5.50
N THR A 155 -11.85 -5.85 5.22
CA THR A 155 -11.59 -7.20 4.71
C THR A 155 -11.43 -8.17 5.88
N GLN A 156 -12.10 -9.34 5.83
CA GLN A 156 -11.92 -10.38 6.84
C GLN A 156 -10.45 -10.86 6.90
N PRO A 157 -9.81 -10.97 8.08
CA PRO A 157 -8.41 -11.35 8.21
C PRO A 157 -8.05 -12.69 7.56
N SER A 158 -8.94 -13.68 7.64
CA SER A 158 -8.75 -15.02 7.04
C SER A 158 -8.67 -15.01 5.51
N ARG A 159 -9.18 -13.95 4.87
CA ARG A 159 -9.24 -13.82 3.40
C ARG A 159 -8.31 -12.73 2.86
N ALA A 160 -7.53 -12.09 3.73
CA ALA A 160 -6.61 -11.01 3.36
C ALA A 160 -5.57 -11.45 2.31
N LEU A 161 -4.98 -12.64 2.46
CA LEU A 161 -4.09 -13.24 1.46
C LEU A 161 -4.77 -13.38 0.09
N HIS A 162 -5.99 -13.95 0.06
CA HIS A 162 -6.73 -14.18 -1.18
C HIS A 162 -7.08 -12.86 -1.86
N ALA A 163 -7.46 -11.84 -1.09
CA ALA A 163 -7.69 -10.49 -1.60
C ALA A 163 -6.41 -9.87 -2.19
N MET A 164 -5.26 -10.03 -1.52
CA MET A 164 -3.98 -9.55 -2.04
C MET A 164 -3.59 -10.22 -3.35
N LEU A 165 -3.71 -11.54 -3.44
CA LEU A 165 -3.40 -12.28 -4.66
C LEU A 165 -4.35 -11.92 -5.80
N ALA A 166 -5.65 -11.75 -5.51
CA ALA A 166 -6.64 -11.33 -6.51
C ALA A 166 -6.36 -9.92 -7.05
N LEU A 167 -6.03 -8.97 -6.16
CA LEU A 167 -5.64 -7.62 -6.55
C LEU A 167 -4.32 -7.61 -7.34
N MET A 168 -3.31 -8.37 -6.90
CA MET A 168 -2.03 -8.50 -7.61
C MET A 168 -2.23 -9.07 -9.02
N LEU A 169 -3.11 -10.06 -9.19
CA LEU A 169 -3.47 -10.61 -10.50
C LEU A 169 -4.18 -9.56 -11.36
N MET A 170 -5.14 -8.83 -10.80
CA MET A 170 -5.85 -7.75 -11.48
C MET A 170 -4.90 -6.65 -11.97
N PHE A 171 -3.97 -6.18 -11.13
CA PHE A 171 -2.95 -5.21 -11.52
C PHE A 171 -2.01 -5.76 -12.60
N SER A 172 -1.68 -7.05 -12.54
CA SER A 172 -0.87 -7.70 -13.59
C SER A 172 -1.58 -7.69 -14.95
N ILE A 173 -2.87 -8.02 -14.98
CA ILE A 173 -3.70 -7.96 -16.20
C ILE A 173 -3.76 -6.52 -16.72
N TYR A 174 -3.92 -5.55 -15.83
CA TYR A 174 -3.92 -4.13 -16.19
C TYR A 174 -2.61 -3.67 -16.83
N ILE A 175 -1.46 -4.02 -16.27
CA ILE A 175 -0.16 -3.65 -16.85
C ILE A 175 -0.04 -4.23 -18.27
N VAL A 176 -0.43 -5.49 -18.48
CA VAL A 176 -0.42 -6.12 -19.80
C VAL A 176 -1.36 -5.38 -20.77
N ALA A 177 -2.56 -5.02 -20.34
CA ALA A 177 -3.50 -4.22 -21.14
C ALA A 177 -2.94 -2.82 -21.45
N GLN A 178 -2.24 -2.18 -20.52
CA GLN A 178 -1.56 -0.91 -20.79
C GLN A 178 -0.48 -1.06 -21.85
N TYR A 179 0.36 -2.10 -21.76
CA TYR A 179 1.37 -2.38 -22.79
C TYR A 179 0.75 -2.53 -24.19
N THR A 180 -0.37 -3.24 -24.32
CA THR A 180 -1.03 -3.41 -25.62
C THR A 180 -1.59 -2.10 -26.15
N VAL A 181 -2.25 -1.31 -25.29
CA VAL A 181 -2.78 0.00 -25.70
C VAL A 181 -1.66 0.95 -26.13
N TYR A 182 -0.58 1.08 -25.35
CA TYR A 182 0.55 1.94 -25.76
C TYR A 182 1.24 1.45 -27.03
N TRP A 183 1.26 0.13 -27.27
CA TRP A 183 1.77 -0.43 -28.51
C TRP A 183 0.91 -0.05 -29.72
N ILE A 184 -0.42 -0.07 -29.57
CA ILE A 184 -1.37 0.34 -30.61
C ILE A 184 -1.24 1.84 -30.87
N ILE A 185 -1.21 2.68 -29.84
CA ILE A 185 -1.02 4.13 -29.99
C ILE A 185 0.30 4.41 -30.72
N GLY A 186 1.39 3.79 -30.27
CA GLY A 186 2.69 3.94 -30.90
C GLY A 186 2.71 3.40 -32.34
N PHE A 187 1.84 2.46 -32.71
CA PHE A 187 1.71 1.99 -34.07
C PHE A 187 0.99 2.99 -34.98
N VAL A 188 -0.04 3.67 -34.45
CA VAL A 188 -0.82 4.67 -35.21
C VAL A 188 -0.05 5.97 -35.40
N PHE A 189 0.67 6.44 -34.38
CA PHE A 189 1.28 7.78 -34.38
C PHE A 189 2.81 7.80 -34.57
N ALA A 190 3.50 6.65 -34.44
CA ALA A 190 4.96 6.61 -34.36
C ALA A 190 5.60 5.70 -35.44
N SER A 191 6.80 6.07 -35.86
CA SER A 191 7.68 5.15 -36.60
C SER A 191 8.14 3.98 -35.70
N ARG A 192 8.61 2.89 -36.31
CA ARG A 192 9.03 1.67 -35.57
C ARG A 192 10.08 1.96 -34.50
N THR A 193 11.01 2.88 -34.77
CA THR A 193 12.06 3.30 -33.83
C THR A 193 11.51 4.13 -32.68
N LEU A 194 10.61 5.08 -32.97
CA LEU A 194 9.97 5.94 -32.00
C LEU A 194 9.07 5.15 -31.05
N ARG A 195 8.31 4.19 -31.59
CA ARG A 195 7.51 3.25 -30.80
C ARG A 195 8.35 2.40 -29.85
N ARG A 196 9.51 1.87 -30.29
CA ARG A 196 10.40 1.10 -29.41
C ARG A 196 10.90 1.94 -28.24
N GLN A 197 11.25 3.21 -28.49
CA GLN A 197 11.64 4.14 -27.41
C GLN A 197 10.49 4.48 -26.48
N TRP A 198 9.27 4.61 -27.01
CA TRP A 198 8.06 4.85 -26.22
C TRP A 198 7.79 3.69 -25.24
N ILE A 199 7.77 2.46 -25.75
CA ILE A 199 7.55 1.26 -24.93
C ILE A 199 8.67 1.07 -23.90
N SER A 200 9.94 1.28 -24.29
CA SER A 200 11.07 1.24 -23.35
C SER A 200 10.95 2.32 -22.26
N GLY A 201 10.47 3.52 -22.62
CA GLY A 201 10.16 4.59 -21.66
C GLY A 201 9.07 4.19 -20.68
N PHE A 202 7.99 3.58 -21.15
CA PHE A 202 6.91 3.07 -20.30
C PHE A 202 7.42 1.99 -19.32
N THR A 203 8.16 1.00 -19.82
CA THR A 203 8.79 -0.04 -18.97
C THR A 203 9.69 0.58 -17.90
N SER A 204 10.41 1.65 -18.25
CA SER A 204 11.31 2.33 -17.34
C SER A 204 10.55 3.07 -16.24
N VAL A 205 9.51 3.82 -16.61
CA VAL A 205 8.63 4.52 -15.65
C VAL A 205 7.95 3.52 -14.72
N GLN A 206 7.39 2.42 -15.25
CA GLN A 206 6.69 1.42 -14.44
C GLN A 206 7.63 0.72 -13.45
N SER A 207 8.88 0.46 -13.85
CA SER A 207 9.89 -0.12 -12.97
C SER A 207 10.25 0.82 -11.81
N PHE A 208 10.44 2.11 -12.10
CA PHE A 208 10.71 3.10 -11.05
C PHE A 208 9.50 3.37 -10.16
N LEU A 209 8.30 3.34 -10.72
CA LEU A 209 7.07 3.42 -9.96
C LEU A 209 6.99 2.29 -8.93
N GLY A 210 7.20 1.04 -9.36
CA GLY A 210 7.20 -0.11 -8.46
C GLY A 210 8.24 0.02 -7.33
N LEU A 211 9.46 0.44 -7.66
CA LEU A 211 10.51 0.65 -6.65
C LEU A 211 10.17 1.75 -5.65
N THR A 212 9.62 2.87 -6.12
CA THR A 212 9.31 4.03 -5.26
C THR A 212 8.05 3.82 -4.43
N ILE A 213 7.03 3.16 -4.96
CA ILE A 213 5.75 2.92 -4.26
C ILE A 213 5.84 1.76 -3.26
N THR A 214 6.82 0.85 -3.43
CA THR A 214 7.11 -0.22 -2.48
C THR A 214 7.31 0.30 -1.06
N LEU A 215 8.07 1.38 -0.88
CA LEU A 215 8.37 1.94 0.45
C LEU A 215 7.10 2.43 1.19
N PRO A 216 6.28 3.33 0.62
CA PRO A 216 5.04 3.74 1.26
C PRO A 216 4.03 2.59 1.38
N ALA A 217 4.02 1.61 0.47
CA ALA A 217 3.14 0.44 0.57
C ALA A 217 3.47 -0.45 1.77
N LEU A 218 4.76 -0.76 1.99
CA LEU A 218 5.19 -1.47 3.19
C LEU A 218 4.85 -0.67 4.45
N ALA A 219 5.15 0.63 4.46
CA ALA A 219 4.87 1.48 5.61
C ALA A 219 3.36 1.53 5.94
N ALA A 220 2.49 1.68 4.95
CA ALA A 220 1.04 1.66 5.12
C ALA A 220 0.53 0.34 5.71
N MET A 221 1.15 -0.78 5.30
CA MET A 221 0.75 -2.11 5.72
C MET A 221 1.13 -2.43 7.18
N PHE A 222 2.29 -1.96 7.64
CA PHE A 222 2.76 -2.14 9.02
C PHE A 222 2.21 -1.10 10.01
N TYR A 223 1.88 0.10 9.52
CA TYR A 223 1.40 1.22 10.33
C TYR A 223 0.03 1.71 9.85
N PRO A 224 -1.05 0.94 10.07
CA PRO A 224 -2.40 1.27 9.60
C PRO A 224 -2.94 2.59 10.16
N GLU A 225 -2.51 2.98 11.37
CA GLU A 225 -2.84 4.26 12.01
C GLU A 225 -2.46 5.49 11.15
N HIS A 226 -1.43 5.34 10.31
CA HIS A 226 -0.93 6.38 9.41
C HIS A 226 -1.09 5.99 7.94
N ALA A 227 -1.90 4.98 7.63
CA ALA A 227 -2.09 4.47 6.27
C ALA A 227 -2.54 5.58 5.29
N ALA A 228 -3.37 6.53 5.74
CA ALA A 228 -3.80 7.66 4.91
C ALA A 228 -2.62 8.54 4.46
N ILE A 229 -1.64 8.80 5.34
CA ILE A 229 -0.47 9.62 5.01
C ILE A 229 0.39 8.88 3.97
N PHE A 230 0.67 7.60 4.21
CA PHE A 230 1.42 6.79 3.25
C PHE A 230 0.68 6.64 1.92
N ALA A 231 -0.65 6.49 1.93
CA ALA A 231 -1.52 6.50 0.75
C ALA A 231 -1.39 7.78 -0.06
N THR A 232 -1.43 8.94 0.60
CA THR A 232 -1.22 10.22 -0.10
C THR A 232 0.17 10.32 -0.71
N ALA A 233 1.22 9.89 0.00
CA ALA A 233 2.58 9.86 -0.54
C ALA A 233 2.70 8.93 -1.76
N GLY A 234 2.11 7.73 -1.69
CA GLY A 234 2.06 6.79 -2.81
C GLY A 234 1.31 7.35 -4.01
N ALA A 235 0.18 8.04 -3.79
CA ALA A 235 -0.58 8.69 -4.85
C ALA A 235 0.22 9.83 -5.52
N ILE A 236 0.92 10.64 -4.73
CA ILE A 236 1.81 11.70 -5.27
C ILE A 236 2.91 11.08 -6.13
N CYS A 237 3.59 10.05 -5.64
CA CYS A 237 4.62 9.32 -6.40
C CYS A 237 4.06 8.77 -7.72
N TYR A 238 2.87 8.17 -7.68
CA TYR A 238 2.19 7.66 -8.88
C TYR A 238 1.96 8.76 -9.91
N ILE A 239 1.39 9.89 -9.48
CA ILE A 239 1.12 11.04 -10.36
C ILE A 239 2.43 11.58 -10.94
N CYS A 240 3.47 11.75 -10.13
CA CYS A 240 4.78 12.21 -10.59
C CYS A 240 5.35 11.34 -11.71
N TRP A 241 5.32 10.02 -11.55
CA TRP A 241 5.83 9.09 -12.57
C TRP A 241 4.99 9.12 -13.85
N ARG A 242 3.66 9.26 -13.75
CA ARG A 242 2.80 9.45 -14.93
C ARG A 242 3.08 10.77 -15.66
N ILE A 243 3.34 11.86 -14.92
CA ILE A 243 3.76 13.13 -15.54
C ILE A 243 5.10 12.96 -16.28
N VAL A 244 6.09 12.28 -15.69
CA VAL A 244 7.38 11.98 -16.36
C VAL A 244 7.16 11.24 -17.68
N PHE A 245 6.24 10.26 -17.69
CA PHE A 245 5.89 9.53 -18.91
C PHE A 245 5.27 10.43 -19.98
N ILE A 246 4.29 11.26 -19.60
CA ILE A 246 3.62 12.20 -20.51
C ILE A 246 4.62 13.22 -21.09
N VAL A 247 5.51 13.78 -20.26
CA VAL A 247 6.57 14.71 -20.68
C VAL A 247 7.51 14.06 -21.70
N LYS A 248 7.88 12.81 -21.48
CA LYS A 248 8.69 12.06 -22.45
C LYS A 248 7.94 11.88 -23.77
N GLY A 249 6.63 11.63 -23.72
CA GLY A 249 5.77 11.48 -24.90
C GLY A 249 5.73 12.73 -25.75
N PHE A 250 5.54 13.89 -25.13
CA PHE A 250 5.62 15.16 -25.82
C PHE A 250 6.94 15.33 -26.57
N ARG A 251 8.07 15.01 -25.93
CA ARG A 251 9.40 15.15 -26.54
C ARG A 251 9.63 14.22 -27.73
N ILE A 252 8.99 13.05 -27.72
CA ILE A 252 9.08 12.00 -28.75
C ILE A 252 8.22 12.36 -29.98
N PHE A 253 7.00 12.84 -29.77
CA PHE A 253 6.00 13.08 -30.83
C PHE A 253 5.95 14.54 -31.32
N PHE A 254 6.91 15.38 -30.94
CA PHE A 254 7.00 16.78 -31.33
C PHE A 254 7.42 16.95 -32.81
N HIS A 255 6.51 16.66 -33.74
CA HIS A 255 6.68 16.95 -35.17
C HIS A 255 5.51 17.74 -35.76
N ASN A 256 4.29 17.60 -35.21
CA ASN A 256 3.11 18.32 -35.69
C ASN A 256 2.15 18.62 -34.53
N TYR A 257 1.79 19.90 -34.35
CA TYR A 257 0.95 20.37 -33.25
C TYR A 257 -0.42 19.69 -33.21
N PHE A 258 -1.07 19.48 -34.36
CA PHE A 258 -2.40 18.83 -34.39
C PHE A 258 -2.33 17.36 -33.99
N SER A 259 -1.35 16.60 -34.52
CA SER A 259 -1.14 15.20 -34.16
C SER A 259 -0.79 15.04 -32.68
N LEU A 260 -0.04 15.98 -32.11
CA LEU A 260 0.32 16.01 -30.71
C LEU A 260 -0.89 16.21 -29.79
N VAL A 261 -1.82 17.10 -30.14
CA VAL A 261 -3.05 17.32 -29.35
C VAL A 261 -3.94 16.08 -29.31
N TYR A 262 -4.13 15.39 -30.45
CA TYR A 262 -4.88 14.13 -30.47
C TYR A 262 -4.18 13.02 -29.68
N PHE A 263 -2.86 12.96 -29.77
CA PHE A 263 -2.05 12.00 -29.02
C PHE A 263 -2.17 12.19 -27.50
N ILE A 264 -2.06 13.42 -26.98
CA ILE A 264 -2.25 13.66 -25.54
C ILE A 264 -3.68 13.35 -25.10
N LEU A 265 -4.69 13.73 -25.87
CA LEU A 265 -6.08 13.46 -25.52
C LEU A 265 -6.33 11.96 -25.40
N TYR A 266 -5.75 11.16 -26.32
CA TYR A 266 -5.81 9.70 -26.26
C TYR A 266 -5.06 9.15 -25.04
N LEU A 267 -3.84 9.63 -24.77
CA LEU A 267 -3.07 9.19 -23.60
C LEU A 267 -3.77 9.50 -22.29
N CYS A 268 -4.29 10.71 -22.10
CA CYS A 268 -5.02 11.07 -20.89
C CYS A 268 -6.27 10.20 -20.71
N SER A 269 -6.98 9.87 -21.80
CA SER A 269 -8.13 8.96 -21.72
C SER A 269 -7.71 7.55 -21.27
N VAL A 270 -6.57 7.06 -21.78
CA VAL A 270 -5.98 5.76 -21.43
C VAL A 270 -5.33 5.74 -20.04
N GLU A 271 -4.94 6.88 -19.49
CA GLU A 271 -4.43 6.95 -18.11
C GLU A 271 -5.58 7.06 -17.11
N ILE A 272 -6.56 7.94 -17.35
CA ILE A 272 -7.60 8.26 -16.37
C ILE A 272 -8.71 7.19 -16.34
N ILE A 273 -9.22 6.76 -17.51
CA ILE A 273 -10.36 5.82 -17.55
C ILE A 273 -9.98 4.47 -16.93
N PRO A 274 -8.84 3.84 -17.26
CA PRO A 274 -8.46 2.57 -16.65
C PRO A 274 -8.20 2.65 -15.15
N LEU A 275 -7.71 3.79 -14.64
CA LEU A 275 -7.58 3.99 -13.19
C LEU A 275 -8.92 3.98 -12.46
N LEU A 276 -9.94 4.60 -13.05
CA LEU A 276 -11.30 4.57 -12.50
C LEU A 276 -11.89 3.16 -12.53
N LEU A 277 -11.67 2.43 -13.63
CA LEU A 277 -12.11 1.03 -13.76
C LEU A 277 -11.41 0.12 -12.76
N LEU A 278 -10.10 0.30 -12.55
CA LEU A 278 -9.34 -0.43 -11.54
C LEU A 278 -9.86 -0.19 -10.14
N TYR A 279 -10.10 1.08 -9.78
CA TYR A 279 -10.61 1.44 -8.47
C TYR A 279 -11.97 0.76 -8.19
N ARG A 280 -12.89 0.81 -9.16
CA ARG A 280 -14.21 0.15 -9.04
C ARG A 280 -14.08 -1.37 -8.98
N SER A 281 -13.29 -1.96 -9.87
CA SER A 281 -13.07 -3.41 -9.91
C SER A 281 -12.48 -3.94 -8.60
N SER A 282 -11.51 -3.23 -8.04
CA SER A 282 -10.86 -3.61 -6.79
C SER A 282 -11.82 -3.63 -5.62
N ILE A 283 -12.73 -2.64 -5.52
CA ILE A 283 -13.79 -2.62 -4.50
C ILE A 283 -14.73 -3.81 -4.67
N ILE A 284 -15.16 -4.10 -5.91
CA ILE A 284 -16.05 -5.23 -6.20
C ILE A 284 -15.41 -6.56 -5.81
N ILE A 285 -14.14 -6.76 -6.17
CA ILE A 285 -13.37 -7.95 -5.81
C ILE A 285 -13.29 -8.08 -4.28
N CYS A 286 -12.92 -7.01 -3.57
CA CYS A 286 -12.79 -7.05 -2.11
C CYS A 286 -14.12 -7.31 -1.40
N ASN A 287 -15.22 -6.73 -1.90
CA ASN A 287 -16.55 -6.99 -1.37
C ASN A 287 -17.04 -8.41 -1.67
N SER A 288 -16.74 -8.96 -2.85
CA SER A 288 -17.09 -10.34 -3.19
C SER A 288 -16.29 -11.37 -2.38
N LEU A 289 -15.11 -11.00 -1.89
CA LEU A 289 -14.27 -11.84 -1.06
C LEU A 289 -14.57 -11.68 0.43
N ASN A 290 -15.39 -10.72 0.85
CA ASN A 290 -15.78 -10.55 2.26
C ASN A 290 -16.97 -11.44 2.59
#